data_AF-A0A1F4C7F8-F1
#
_entry.id   AF-A0A1F4C7F8-F1
#
_cell.length_a   1.000
_cell.length_b   1.000
_cell.length_c   1.000
_cell.angle_alpha   90.00
_cell.angle_beta   90.00
_cell.angle_gamma   90.00
#
_symmetry.space_group_name_H-M   'P 1'
#
loop_
_entity.id
_entity.type
_entity.pdbx_description
1 polymer ?
#
loop_
_entity_poly.entity_id
_entity_poly.type
_entity_poly.pdbx_seq_one_letter_code
_entity_poly.pdbx_strand_id
1 'polypeptide(L)'
;MADIEMHEANHPVVYLFRRQRADSCGHGFMRGGVGGEIAVAVHDSSQWRVGFRGIGTEVSTTRGLAGGYPADSARTGFIPGIDPFKRSPAEYAKLLRPVSELARMDGAQPQKALIPPRLLAPGDVYYTAWCGGGGYGDPLQRDPKRVAKDVQARLVSRERGRDTYGVVLNADGSVQEEATTAFRAQMRKARLAGAESPRLKTIQSRARLERPVHGVLWLAEAQGQQVLACGECGTAICPDQADYHDYVPAKLRAPASLGHETVRADWLAYREYFCPGCGVLLDVAFEQIN
;
A
#
# COMPACT_ATOMS: atom_id res chain seq x y z
N MET A 1 1.35 -20.66 -7.39
CA MET A 1 0.82 -20.02 -8.63
C MET A 1 1.31 -20.88 -9.77
N ALA A 2 0.42 -21.32 -10.67
CA ALA A 2 0.73 -22.34 -11.67
C ALA A 2 1.80 -21.89 -12.68
N ASP A 3 2.45 -22.84 -13.33
CA ASP A 3 3.28 -22.58 -14.50
C ASP A 3 2.43 -22.05 -15.67
N ILE A 4 2.95 -21.10 -16.46
CA ILE A 4 2.17 -20.45 -17.53
C ILE A 4 1.92 -21.44 -18.66
N GLU A 5 2.96 -22.09 -19.17
CA GLU A 5 2.87 -23.00 -20.31
C GLU A 5 1.94 -24.17 -19.99
N MET A 6 2.03 -24.70 -18.78
CA MET A 6 1.11 -25.74 -18.32
C MET A 6 -0.35 -25.25 -18.22
N HIS A 7 -0.58 -24.00 -17.83
CA HIS A 7 -1.94 -23.46 -17.74
C HIS A 7 -2.55 -23.25 -19.12
N GLU A 8 -1.78 -22.74 -20.08
CA GLU A 8 -2.19 -22.55 -21.48
C GLU A 8 -2.36 -23.89 -22.23
N ALA A 9 -1.56 -24.90 -21.93
CA ALA A 9 -1.72 -26.24 -22.51
C ALA A 9 -3.02 -26.94 -22.07
N ASN A 10 -3.50 -26.63 -20.86
CA ASN A 10 -4.66 -27.30 -20.26
C ASN A 10 -5.96 -26.49 -20.36
N HIS A 11 -5.89 -25.22 -20.76
CA HIS A 11 -7.05 -24.33 -20.82
C HIS A 11 -6.99 -23.43 -22.06
N PRO A 12 -8.13 -23.04 -22.64
CA PRO A 12 -8.18 -22.25 -23.87
C PRO A 12 -7.88 -20.77 -23.61
N VAL A 13 -6.66 -20.48 -23.16
CA VAL A 13 -6.22 -19.15 -22.75
C VAL A 13 -4.77 -18.91 -23.13
N VAL A 14 -4.41 -17.63 -23.27
CA VAL A 14 -3.04 -17.16 -23.42
C VAL A 14 -2.82 -15.99 -22.46
N TYR A 15 -1.72 -16.02 -21.72
CA TYR A 15 -1.30 -14.92 -20.87
C TYR A 15 -0.73 -13.79 -21.72
N LEU A 16 -1.29 -12.60 -21.59
CA LEU A 16 -0.70 -11.38 -22.15
C LEU A 16 0.48 -10.94 -21.29
N PHE A 17 0.34 -11.06 -19.96
CA PHE A 17 1.44 -10.89 -19.03
C PHE A 17 1.12 -11.53 -17.68
N ARG A 18 2.20 -11.73 -16.91
CA ARG A 18 2.18 -11.98 -15.47
C ARG A 18 3.36 -11.27 -14.84
N ARG A 19 3.10 -10.45 -13.81
CA ARG A 19 4.16 -9.63 -13.19
C ARG A 19 3.85 -9.25 -11.75
N GLN A 20 4.90 -8.81 -11.06
CA GLN A 20 4.77 -8.14 -9.77
C GLN A 20 4.22 -6.72 -9.96
N ARG A 21 3.36 -6.30 -9.03
CA ARG A 21 2.70 -4.98 -9.08
C ARG A 21 3.48 -4.02 -8.20
N ALA A 22 4.19 -3.08 -8.81
CA ALA A 22 4.89 -2.01 -8.09
C ALA A 22 3.94 -1.25 -7.17
N ASP A 23 4.43 -0.78 -6.02
CA ASP A 23 3.70 0.04 -5.04
C ASP A 23 2.47 -0.61 -4.41
N SER A 24 2.25 -1.91 -4.65
CA SER A 24 1.05 -2.60 -4.16
C SER A 24 1.13 -3.14 -2.75
N CYS A 25 2.28 -3.01 -2.11
CA CYS A 25 2.55 -3.47 -0.76
C CYS A 25 2.10 -2.46 0.29
N GLY A 26 1.84 -2.95 1.50
CA GLY A 26 1.77 -2.09 2.66
C GLY A 26 3.14 -1.52 2.99
N HIS A 27 3.24 -0.19 2.93
CA HIS A 27 4.48 0.52 3.25
C HIS A 27 4.75 0.50 4.75
N GLY A 28 6.03 0.43 5.15
CA GLY A 28 6.44 0.45 6.55
C GLY A 28 7.94 0.33 6.71
N PHE A 29 8.44 0.43 7.94
CA PHE A 29 9.81 0.06 8.32
C PHE A 29 10.19 -1.30 7.68
N MET A 30 9.29 -2.27 7.85
CA MET A 30 9.24 -3.51 7.07
C MET A 30 8.04 -3.43 6.12
N ARG A 31 8.33 -3.27 4.82
CA ARG A 31 7.34 -3.30 3.76
C ARG A 31 6.74 -4.71 3.64
N GLY A 32 5.43 -4.80 3.41
CA GLY A 32 4.78 -6.06 3.10
C GLY A 32 5.16 -6.61 1.73
N GLY A 33 4.78 -7.85 1.42
CA GLY A 33 4.97 -8.43 0.09
C GLY A 33 4.25 -7.62 -0.98
N VAL A 34 4.82 -7.51 -2.18
CA VAL A 34 4.08 -6.95 -3.32
C VAL A 34 3.00 -7.93 -3.76
N GLY A 35 1.87 -7.40 -4.21
CA GLY A 35 0.92 -8.14 -5.02
C GLY A 35 1.46 -8.39 -6.43
N GLY A 36 0.63 -8.98 -7.26
CA GLY A 36 0.93 -9.17 -8.67
C GLY A 36 -0.33 -9.05 -9.51
N GLU A 37 -0.13 -9.13 -10.81
CA GLU A 37 -1.19 -8.92 -11.78
C GLU A 37 -0.98 -9.78 -13.02
N ILE A 38 -2.10 -10.15 -13.62
CA ILE A 38 -2.18 -10.90 -14.87
C ILE A 38 -3.26 -10.30 -15.77
N ALA A 39 -3.05 -10.44 -17.07
CA ALA A 39 -4.09 -10.31 -18.08
C ALA A 39 -4.03 -11.54 -18.97
N VAL A 40 -5.19 -12.12 -19.26
CA VAL A 40 -5.32 -13.41 -19.93
C VAL A 40 -6.41 -13.28 -21.00
N ALA A 41 -6.09 -13.65 -22.22
CA ALA A 41 -7.02 -13.68 -23.34
C ALA A 41 -7.57 -15.10 -23.52
N VAL A 42 -8.86 -15.23 -23.82
CA VAL A 42 -9.42 -16.50 -24.27
C VAL A 42 -8.92 -16.78 -25.67
N HIS A 43 -8.36 -17.97 -25.89
CA HIS A 43 -7.77 -18.37 -27.15
C HIS A 43 -8.36 -19.70 -27.60
N ASP A 44 -8.78 -19.76 -28.86
CA ASP A 44 -9.26 -20.97 -29.53
C ASP A 44 -10.43 -21.70 -28.83
N SER A 45 -11.31 -20.95 -28.14
CA SER A 45 -12.54 -21.49 -27.58
C SER A 45 -13.61 -20.41 -27.37
N SER A 46 -14.87 -20.78 -27.59
CA SER A 46 -16.04 -19.93 -27.30
C SER A 46 -16.78 -20.34 -26.02
N GLN A 47 -16.25 -21.31 -25.27
CA GLN A 47 -16.96 -21.94 -24.15
C GLN A 47 -16.31 -21.73 -22.78
N TRP A 48 -15.33 -20.83 -22.66
CA TRP A 48 -14.64 -20.61 -21.39
C TRP A 48 -15.48 -19.78 -20.41
N ARG A 49 -15.66 -20.29 -19.19
CA ARG A 49 -16.43 -19.62 -18.13
C ARG A 49 -15.48 -19.08 -17.07
N VAL A 50 -15.48 -17.77 -16.89
CA VAL A 50 -14.65 -17.09 -15.89
C VAL A 50 -15.54 -16.38 -14.88
N GLY A 51 -15.31 -16.66 -13.61
CA GLY A 51 -15.90 -15.94 -12.49
C GLY A 51 -14.81 -15.52 -11.51
N PHE A 52 -15.07 -14.45 -10.78
CA PHE A 52 -14.16 -13.96 -9.75
C PHE A 52 -14.73 -14.27 -8.36
N ARG A 53 -13.88 -14.85 -7.53
CA ARG A 53 -14.14 -15.14 -6.11
C ARG A 53 -13.02 -14.50 -5.32
N GLY A 54 -13.31 -13.36 -4.70
CA GLY A 54 -12.34 -12.64 -3.90
C GLY A 54 -13.00 -11.66 -2.95
N ILE A 55 -12.16 -10.98 -2.21
CA ILE A 55 -12.49 -9.83 -1.37
C ILE A 55 -11.44 -8.75 -1.64
N GLY A 56 -11.75 -7.53 -1.24
CA GLY A 56 -10.77 -6.46 -1.20
C GLY A 56 -10.62 -5.63 -2.47
N THR A 57 -11.66 -5.61 -3.32
CA THR A 57 -11.73 -4.68 -4.46
C THR A 57 -12.11 -3.26 -4.03
N GLU A 58 -12.98 -3.14 -3.02
CA GLU A 58 -13.44 -1.83 -2.53
C GLU A 58 -12.49 -1.26 -1.45
N VAL A 59 -12.01 -2.11 -0.54
CA VAL A 59 -11.09 -1.74 0.55
C VAL A 59 -10.01 -2.81 0.65
N SER A 60 -8.77 -2.43 0.95
CA SER A 60 -7.71 -3.41 1.21
C SER A 60 -8.09 -4.38 2.33
N THR A 61 -7.81 -5.67 2.12
CA THR A 61 -8.05 -6.73 3.09
C THR A 61 -6.93 -6.87 4.10
N THR A 62 -5.84 -6.14 3.88
CA THR A 62 -4.71 -6.13 4.80
C THR A 62 -4.77 -4.92 5.71
N ARG A 63 -4.24 -5.07 6.91
CA ARG A 63 -3.94 -3.98 7.83
C ARG A 63 -2.44 -3.82 7.93
N GLY A 64 -1.99 -2.58 8.09
CA GLY A 64 -0.65 -2.37 8.60
C GLY A 64 -0.60 -2.59 10.11
N LEU A 65 0.60 -2.66 10.66
CA LEU A 65 0.82 -2.83 12.09
C LEU A 65 1.80 -1.79 12.61
N ALA A 66 1.47 -1.17 13.74
CA ALA A 66 2.36 -0.28 14.50
C ALA A 66 3.00 0.83 13.64
N GLY A 67 2.16 1.51 12.84
CA GLY A 67 2.58 2.58 11.94
C GLY A 67 2.89 2.15 10.51
N GLY A 68 2.73 0.87 10.19
CA GLY A 68 2.71 0.41 8.81
C GLY A 68 1.36 0.68 8.14
N TYR A 69 1.34 0.71 6.81
CA TYR A 69 0.13 0.92 6.00
C TYR A 69 -0.46 -0.41 5.53
N PRO A 70 -1.77 -0.46 5.22
CA PRO A 70 -2.35 -1.55 4.45
C PRO A 70 -1.76 -1.60 3.04
N ALA A 71 -1.90 -2.72 2.35
CA ALA A 71 -1.54 -2.88 0.94
C ALA A 71 -2.59 -2.27 -0.01
N ASP A 72 -2.25 -2.19 -1.30
CA ASP A 72 -3.21 -1.79 -2.34
C ASP A 72 -4.32 -2.85 -2.53
N SER A 73 -5.50 -2.39 -2.97
CA SER A 73 -6.69 -3.21 -3.19
C SER A 73 -6.53 -4.15 -4.39
N ALA A 74 -7.32 -5.21 -4.41
CA ALA A 74 -7.44 -6.10 -5.56
C ALA A 74 -8.21 -5.40 -6.69
N ARG A 75 -7.94 -5.75 -7.94
CA ARG A 75 -8.67 -5.24 -9.11
C ARG A 75 -8.92 -6.36 -10.08
N THR A 76 -10.12 -6.45 -10.62
CA THR A 76 -10.43 -7.51 -11.56
C THR A 76 -11.51 -7.04 -12.53
N GLY A 77 -11.54 -7.65 -13.70
CA GLY A 77 -12.54 -7.32 -14.69
C GLY A 77 -12.27 -7.95 -16.03
N PHE A 78 -13.03 -7.47 -17.02
CA PHE A 78 -13.04 -7.99 -18.37
C PHE A 78 -12.84 -6.86 -19.39
N ILE A 79 -12.36 -7.22 -20.58
CA ILE A 79 -12.35 -6.36 -21.77
C ILE A 79 -12.90 -7.20 -22.92
N PRO A 80 -14.22 -7.21 -23.14
CA PRO A 80 -14.84 -8.01 -24.19
C PRO A 80 -14.53 -7.49 -25.60
N GLY A 81 -14.48 -8.39 -26.58
CA GLY A 81 -14.38 -8.07 -28.01
C GLY A 81 -13.06 -7.46 -28.47
N ILE A 82 -12.03 -7.44 -27.62
CA ILE A 82 -10.76 -6.78 -27.96
C ILE A 82 -9.80 -7.65 -28.78
N ASP A 83 -10.02 -8.97 -28.83
CA ASP A 83 -9.22 -9.99 -29.54
C ASP A 83 -7.78 -9.57 -29.88
N PRO A 84 -6.83 -9.75 -28.94
CA PRO A 84 -5.45 -9.31 -29.08
C PRO A 84 -4.79 -9.82 -30.38
N PHE A 85 -5.18 -10.99 -30.87
CA PHE A 85 -4.55 -11.65 -32.01
C PHE A 85 -5.02 -11.10 -33.37
N LYS A 86 -6.06 -10.27 -33.38
CA LYS A 86 -6.55 -9.57 -34.58
C LYS A 86 -6.15 -8.09 -34.60
N ARG A 87 -5.33 -7.64 -33.65
CA ARG A 87 -4.91 -6.24 -33.49
C ARG A 87 -3.59 -5.96 -34.18
N SER A 88 -3.37 -4.71 -34.56
CA SER A 88 -2.04 -4.25 -34.97
C SER A 88 -1.05 -4.36 -33.80
N PRO A 89 0.27 -4.46 -34.03
CA PRO A 89 1.27 -4.51 -32.96
C PRO A 89 1.17 -3.34 -31.97
N ALA A 90 0.84 -2.15 -32.47
CA ALA A 90 0.67 -0.95 -31.64
C ALA A 90 -0.57 -1.04 -30.72
N GLU A 91 -1.66 -1.62 -31.19
CA GLU A 91 -2.87 -1.87 -30.39
C GLU A 91 -2.65 -3.02 -29.40
N TYR A 92 -1.96 -4.10 -29.81
CA TYR A 92 -1.59 -5.19 -28.91
C TYR A 92 -0.73 -4.69 -27.75
N ALA A 93 0.24 -3.80 -28.02
CA ALA A 93 1.10 -3.22 -26.98
C ALA A 93 0.30 -2.45 -25.90
N LYS A 94 -0.87 -1.89 -26.23
CA LYS A 94 -1.76 -1.24 -25.24
C LYS A 94 -2.37 -2.24 -24.25
N LEU A 95 -2.41 -3.53 -24.58
CA LEU A 95 -2.90 -4.60 -23.72
C LEU A 95 -1.83 -5.14 -22.76
N LEU A 96 -0.57 -4.74 -22.93
CA LEU A 96 0.56 -5.12 -22.06
C LEU A 96 0.80 -4.12 -20.90
N ARG A 97 -0.20 -3.27 -20.64
CA ARG A 97 -0.17 -2.20 -19.64
C ARG A 97 -0.66 -2.72 -18.27
N PRO A 98 -0.34 -2.02 -17.16
CA PRO A 98 -0.87 -2.38 -15.84
C PRO A 98 -2.37 -2.53 -15.79
N VAL A 99 -2.86 -3.39 -14.88
CA VAL A 99 -4.29 -3.58 -14.65
C VAL A 99 -5.00 -2.27 -14.30
N SER A 100 -4.33 -1.33 -13.63
CA SER A 100 -4.87 0.01 -13.39
C SER A 100 -5.14 0.81 -14.67
N GLU A 101 -4.35 0.60 -15.72
CA GLU A 101 -4.57 1.21 -17.04
C GLU A 101 -5.58 0.39 -17.85
N LEU A 102 -5.48 -0.94 -17.85
CA LEU A 102 -6.43 -1.83 -18.53
C LEU A 102 -7.87 -1.61 -18.07
N ALA A 103 -8.07 -1.42 -16.76
CA ALA A 103 -9.38 -1.18 -16.16
C ALA A 103 -10.03 0.15 -16.63
N ARG A 104 -9.28 1.04 -17.26
CA ARG A 104 -9.75 2.34 -17.77
C ARG A 104 -9.82 2.40 -19.31
N MET A 105 -9.48 1.30 -19.99
CA MET A 105 -9.59 1.23 -21.44
C MET A 105 -11.05 1.29 -21.90
N ASP A 106 -11.26 1.74 -23.14
CA ASP A 106 -12.59 1.69 -23.75
C ASP A 106 -13.10 0.24 -23.84
N GLY A 107 -14.38 0.04 -23.52
CA GLY A 107 -14.99 -1.27 -23.39
C GLY A 107 -14.57 -2.08 -22.16
N ALA A 108 -13.63 -1.61 -21.32
CA ALA A 108 -13.28 -2.31 -20.09
C ALA A 108 -14.46 -2.33 -19.10
N GLN A 109 -14.63 -3.48 -18.44
CA GLN A 109 -15.69 -3.73 -17.49
C GLN A 109 -15.08 -4.15 -16.14
N PRO A 110 -14.61 -3.19 -15.31
CA PRO A 110 -14.17 -3.46 -13.94
C PRO A 110 -15.28 -4.14 -13.13
N GLN A 111 -14.88 -5.07 -12.27
CA GLN A 111 -15.81 -5.91 -11.52
C GLN A 111 -15.57 -5.81 -10.01
N LYS A 112 -16.64 -6.08 -9.26
CA LYS A 112 -16.57 -6.30 -7.81
C LYS A 112 -15.97 -7.67 -7.49
N ALA A 113 -15.64 -7.88 -6.22
CA ALA A 113 -14.91 -9.06 -5.76
C ALA A 113 -15.66 -10.41 -5.93
N LEU A 114 -17.00 -10.40 -6.11
CA LEU A 114 -17.82 -11.60 -6.23
C LEU A 114 -18.71 -11.53 -7.48
N ILE A 115 -18.27 -12.15 -8.57
CA ILE A 115 -19.04 -12.21 -9.83
C ILE A 115 -19.30 -13.67 -10.20
N PRO A 116 -20.55 -14.05 -10.55
CA PRO A 116 -20.83 -15.39 -11.05
C PRO A 116 -20.05 -15.66 -12.35
N PRO A 117 -19.72 -16.92 -12.66
CA PRO A 117 -19.02 -17.24 -13.90
C PRO A 117 -19.82 -16.77 -15.12
N ARG A 118 -19.17 -15.99 -16.00
CA ARG A 118 -19.73 -15.60 -17.29
C ARG A 118 -19.01 -16.32 -18.43
N LEU A 119 -19.72 -16.55 -19.52
CA LEU A 119 -19.13 -17.05 -20.74
C LEU A 119 -18.30 -15.95 -21.41
N LEU A 120 -17.07 -16.28 -21.81
CA LEU A 120 -16.19 -15.39 -22.56
C LEU A 120 -16.08 -15.85 -24.01
N ALA A 121 -16.10 -14.89 -24.93
CA ALA A 121 -15.88 -15.14 -26.35
C ALA A 121 -14.38 -15.28 -26.66
N PRO A 122 -13.99 -15.93 -27.78
CA PRO A 122 -12.60 -15.91 -28.23
C PRO A 122 -12.10 -14.47 -28.34
N GLY A 123 -10.92 -14.19 -27.79
CA GLY A 123 -10.33 -12.86 -27.78
C GLY A 123 -10.80 -11.93 -26.66
N ASP A 124 -11.81 -12.30 -25.86
CA ASP A 124 -12.12 -11.57 -24.63
C ASP A 124 -10.92 -11.67 -23.67
N VAL A 125 -10.59 -10.55 -23.03
CA VAL A 125 -9.54 -10.50 -22.01
C VAL A 125 -10.17 -10.43 -20.63
N TYR A 126 -9.64 -11.18 -19.68
CA TYR A 126 -9.89 -10.96 -18.27
C TYR A 126 -8.59 -10.60 -17.56
N TYR A 127 -8.68 -9.74 -16.55
CA TYR A 127 -7.53 -9.31 -15.77
C TYR A 127 -7.80 -9.45 -14.28
N THR A 128 -6.73 -9.71 -13.53
CA THR A 128 -6.77 -9.67 -12.07
C THR A 128 -5.45 -9.18 -11.51
N ALA A 129 -5.55 -8.34 -10.49
CA ALA A 129 -4.48 -7.89 -9.64
C ALA A 129 -4.86 -8.22 -8.20
N TRP A 130 -4.01 -8.95 -7.49
CA TRP A 130 -4.24 -9.31 -6.10
C TRP A 130 -3.51 -8.37 -5.14
N CYS A 131 -4.03 -8.27 -3.91
CA CYS A 131 -3.46 -7.42 -2.87
C CYS A 131 -2.05 -7.89 -2.48
N GLY A 132 -1.22 -6.94 -2.04
CA GLY A 132 0.03 -7.24 -1.34
C GLY A 132 -0.20 -7.59 0.13
N GLY A 133 0.88 -7.68 0.91
CA GLY A 133 0.84 -7.80 2.36
C GLY A 133 0.89 -6.43 3.05
N GLY A 134 0.34 -6.31 4.26
CA GLY A 134 0.43 -5.10 5.09
C GLY A 134 1.87 -4.79 5.52
N GLY A 135 2.15 -3.51 5.78
CA GLY A 135 3.43 -3.03 6.27
C GLY A 135 3.51 -3.03 7.80
N TYR A 136 4.73 -2.97 8.32
CA TYR A 136 5.00 -2.86 9.76
C TYR A 136 5.93 -1.68 10.04
N GLY A 137 5.61 -0.86 11.05
CA GLY A 137 6.44 0.27 11.49
C GLY A 137 6.40 1.48 10.57
N ASP A 138 6.91 2.63 11.02
CA ASP A 138 6.98 3.86 10.25
C ASP A 138 7.90 3.72 9.00
N PRO A 139 7.41 4.00 7.77
CA PRO A 139 8.25 3.97 6.58
C PRO A 139 9.50 4.86 6.64
N LEU A 140 9.46 5.98 7.38
CA LEU A 140 10.61 6.88 7.50
C LEU A 140 11.76 6.29 8.32
N GLN A 141 11.53 5.17 9.01
CA GLN A 141 12.57 4.44 9.74
C GLN A 141 13.24 3.36 8.89
N ARG A 142 12.69 3.02 7.71
CA ARG A 142 13.28 2.00 6.84
C ARG A 142 14.69 2.41 6.42
N ASP A 143 15.62 1.47 6.40
CA ASP A 143 16.98 1.69 5.85
C ASP A 143 16.90 2.22 4.40
N PRO A 144 17.45 3.42 4.11
CA PRO A 144 17.46 4.00 2.77
C PRO A 144 18.03 3.07 1.69
N LYS A 145 19.04 2.26 2.01
CA LYS A 145 19.66 1.33 1.06
C LYS A 145 18.71 0.19 0.69
N ARG A 146 17.85 -0.23 1.60
CA ARG A 146 16.79 -1.21 1.31
C ARG A 146 15.72 -0.61 0.40
N VAL A 147 15.39 0.66 0.59
CA VAL A 147 14.48 1.39 -0.32
C VAL A 147 15.07 1.50 -1.72
N ALA A 148 16.36 1.86 -1.85
CA ALA A 148 17.05 1.89 -3.14
C ALA A 148 17.00 0.54 -3.86
N LYS A 149 17.22 -0.57 -3.13
CA LYS A 149 17.06 -1.93 -3.67
C LYS A 149 15.62 -2.24 -4.12
N ASP A 150 14.62 -1.86 -3.32
CA ASP A 150 13.21 -2.03 -3.70
C ASP A 150 12.87 -1.24 -4.98
N VAL A 151 13.45 -0.03 -5.14
CA VAL A 151 13.29 0.81 -6.33
C VAL A 151 13.97 0.19 -7.55
N GLN A 152 15.21 -0.27 -7.41
CA GLN A 152 15.94 -0.95 -8.47
C GLN A 152 15.21 -2.22 -8.94
N ALA A 153 14.61 -2.96 -8.00
CA ALA A 153 13.80 -4.15 -8.28
C ALA A 153 12.38 -3.84 -8.79
N ARG A 154 12.00 -2.56 -8.94
CA ARG A 154 10.66 -2.10 -9.36
C ARG A 154 9.53 -2.61 -8.46
N LEU A 155 9.84 -2.91 -7.20
CA LEU A 155 8.83 -3.28 -6.19
C LEU A 155 8.16 -2.03 -5.62
N VAL A 156 8.94 -0.95 -5.54
CA VAL A 156 8.52 0.40 -5.14
C VAL A 156 8.94 1.34 -6.25
N SER A 157 8.09 2.28 -6.67
CA SER A 157 8.49 3.30 -7.64
C SER A 157 9.45 4.31 -7.03
N ARG A 158 10.23 5.01 -7.87
CA ARG A 158 11.11 6.09 -7.41
C ARG A 158 10.34 7.19 -6.70
N GLU A 159 9.11 7.46 -7.15
CA GLU A 159 8.20 8.42 -6.55
C GLU A 159 7.79 8.01 -5.14
N ARG A 160 7.33 6.76 -4.94
CA ARG A 160 6.98 6.26 -3.60
C ARG A 160 8.22 6.10 -2.69
N GLY A 161 9.38 5.77 -3.26
CA GLY A 161 10.66 5.78 -2.55
C GLY A 161 10.94 7.12 -1.88
N ARG A 162 10.64 8.22 -2.57
CA ARG A 162 10.73 9.58 -2.03
C ARG A 162 9.56 9.92 -1.11
N ASP A 163 8.33 9.87 -1.60
CA ASP A 163 7.18 10.47 -0.94
C ASP A 163 6.65 9.65 0.25
N THR A 164 6.93 8.35 0.30
CA THR A 164 6.51 7.47 1.38
C THR A 164 7.66 7.18 2.36
N TYR A 165 8.84 6.85 1.85
CA TYR A 165 9.99 6.47 2.69
C TYR A 165 10.96 7.63 2.99
N GLY A 166 10.77 8.79 2.37
CA GLY A 166 11.64 9.95 2.53
C GLY A 166 13.04 9.76 1.95
N VAL A 167 13.24 8.84 1.00
CA VAL A 167 14.57 8.51 0.46
C VAL A 167 14.81 9.27 -0.84
N VAL A 168 15.90 10.03 -0.85
CA VAL A 168 16.34 10.78 -2.03
C VAL A 168 17.40 9.94 -2.75
N LEU A 169 17.13 9.61 -4.01
CA LEU A 169 18.05 8.84 -4.84
C LEU A 169 18.72 9.76 -5.89
N ASN A 170 19.94 9.40 -6.27
CA ASN A 170 20.64 9.92 -7.44
C ASN A 170 20.06 9.37 -8.75
N ALA A 171 20.52 9.87 -9.89
CA ALA A 171 20.10 9.39 -11.21
C ALA A 171 20.49 7.92 -11.44
N ASP A 172 21.61 7.48 -10.87
CA ASP A 172 22.11 6.10 -10.92
C ASP A 172 21.40 5.15 -9.94
N GLY A 173 20.49 5.65 -9.11
CA GLY A 173 19.75 4.89 -8.10
C GLY A 173 20.46 4.76 -6.74
N SER A 174 21.64 5.35 -6.55
CA SER A 174 22.32 5.39 -5.25
C SER A 174 21.63 6.37 -4.28
N VAL A 175 21.77 6.14 -2.97
CA VAL A 175 21.15 6.97 -1.92
C VAL A 175 21.96 8.26 -1.71
N GLN A 176 21.27 9.40 -1.65
CA GLN A 176 21.83 10.65 -1.13
C GLN A 176 21.58 10.72 0.38
N GLU A 177 22.57 10.39 1.20
CA GLU A 177 22.39 10.20 2.66
C GLU A 177 22.01 11.52 3.37
N GLU A 178 22.69 12.62 3.08
CA GLU A 178 22.43 13.93 3.70
C GLU A 178 21.07 14.47 3.27
N ALA A 179 20.75 14.40 1.97
CA ALA A 179 19.47 14.84 1.45
C ALA A 179 18.30 13.99 1.99
N THR A 180 18.50 12.67 2.13
CA THR A 180 17.53 11.77 2.75
C THR A 180 17.29 12.12 4.21
N THR A 181 18.36 12.38 4.98
CA THR A 181 18.26 12.77 6.39
C THR A 181 17.49 14.08 6.55
N ALA A 182 17.85 15.10 5.76
CA ALA A 182 17.17 16.39 5.78
C ALA A 182 15.69 16.27 5.37
N PHE A 183 15.40 15.50 4.33
CA PHE A 183 14.03 15.33 3.83
C PHE A 183 13.15 14.56 4.82
N ARG A 184 13.66 13.50 5.47
CA ARG A 184 12.95 12.80 6.55
C ARG A 184 12.66 13.70 7.74
N ALA A 185 13.59 14.56 8.13
CA ALA A 185 13.37 15.55 9.18
C ALA A 185 12.26 16.55 8.81
N GLN A 186 12.22 17.00 7.55
CA GLN A 186 11.15 17.85 7.03
C GLN A 186 9.79 17.12 7.06
N MET A 187 9.72 15.87 6.60
CA MET A 187 8.49 15.07 6.61
C MET A 187 7.95 14.86 8.02
N ARG A 188 8.81 14.60 9.01
CA ARG A 188 8.42 14.49 10.42
C ARG A 188 7.79 15.78 10.95
N LYS A 189 8.38 16.94 10.64
CA LYS A 189 7.78 18.25 10.98
C LYS A 189 6.43 18.46 10.29
N ALA A 190 6.34 18.09 9.01
CA ALA A 190 5.11 18.22 8.23
C ALA A 190 3.96 17.34 8.73
N ARG A 191 4.26 16.17 9.32
CA ARG A 191 3.26 15.31 9.98
C ARG A 191 2.59 15.98 11.18
N LEU A 192 3.35 16.77 11.94
CA LEU A 192 2.84 17.48 13.11
C LEU A 192 2.10 18.78 12.74
N ALA A 193 2.40 19.35 11.57
CA ALA A 193 1.75 20.56 11.09
C ALA A 193 0.26 20.31 10.76
N GLY A 194 -0.63 20.95 11.52
CA GLY A 194 -2.08 20.85 11.34
C GLY A 194 -2.67 19.51 11.80
N ALA A 195 -1.92 18.70 12.56
CA ALA A 195 -2.46 17.51 13.20
C ALA A 195 -3.20 17.89 14.49
N GLU A 196 -4.41 17.36 14.66
CA GLU A 196 -5.26 17.66 15.81
C GLU A 196 -5.11 16.57 16.87
N SER A 197 -5.25 16.92 18.15
CA SER A 197 -5.35 15.96 19.23
C SER A 197 -6.28 16.46 20.33
N PRO A 198 -7.33 15.70 20.69
CA PRO A 198 -8.33 16.14 21.67
C PRO A 198 -7.77 16.30 23.09
N ARG A 199 -6.81 15.46 23.50
CA ARG A 199 -6.31 15.40 24.89
C ARG A 199 -4.81 15.63 25.03
N LEU A 200 -4.16 16.30 24.06
CA LEU A 200 -2.72 16.58 24.10
C LEU A 200 -2.24 17.45 25.28
N LYS A 201 -3.14 17.79 26.21
CA LYS A 201 -2.81 18.54 27.40
C LYS A 201 -2.10 17.62 28.39
N THR A 202 -0.83 17.92 28.66
CA THR A 202 -0.16 17.73 29.97
C THR A 202 0.83 16.55 30.16
N ILE A 203 1.34 15.88 29.13
CA ILE A 203 2.53 15.03 29.32
C ILE A 203 3.50 15.14 28.14
N GLN A 204 4.29 16.22 28.09
CA GLN A 204 5.47 16.30 27.21
C GLN A 204 6.75 16.36 28.05
N SER A 205 6.83 15.50 29.07
CA SER A 205 8.09 15.23 29.76
C SER A 205 8.83 14.10 29.05
N ARG A 206 10.15 14.08 29.22
CA ARG A 206 10.96 12.95 28.76
C ARG A 206 10.80 11.82 29.79
N ALA A 207 10.30 10.68 29.34
CA ALA A 207 10.13 9.49 30.16
C ALA A 207 11.41 8.63 30.16
N ARG A 208 11.63 7.91 31.24
CA ARG A 208 12.63 6.84 31.32
C ARG A 208 12.03 5.58 30.72
N LEU A 209 12.51 5.19 29.53
CA LEU A 209 12.04 4.01 28.83
C LEU A 209 12.39 2.73 29.60
N GLU A 210 11.42 1.83 29.77
CA GLU A 210 11.60 0.57 30.49
C GLU A 210 11.58 -0.64 29.54
N ARG A 211 10.44 -0.88 28.86
CA ARG A 211 10.30 -2.01 27.93
C ARG A 211 9.40 -1.68 26.74
N PRO A 212 9.64 -2.28 25.57
CA PRO A 212 8.77 -2.11 24.41
C PRO A 212 7.39 -2.74 24.66
N VAL A 213 6.34 -2.11 24.12
CA VAL A 213 4.95 -2.62 24.12
C VAL A 213 4.60 -3.12 22.72
N HIS A 214 4.55 -2.22 21.73
CA HIS A 214 4.43 -2.58 20.31
C HIS A 214 4.98 -1.48 19.42
N GLY A 215 5.64 -1.87 18.32
CA GLY A 215 6.31 -0.91 17.42
C GLY A 215 7.24 0.03 18.17
N VAL A 216 6.95 1.33 18.06
CA VAL A 216 7.69 2.40 18.74
C VAL A 216 7.05 2.86 20.05
N LEU A 217 6.00 2.20 20.55
CA LEU A 217 5.41 2.46 21.86
C LEU A 217 6.09 1.62 22.94
N TRP A 218 6.41 2.28 24.05
CA TRP A 218 7.13 1.72 25.18
C TRP A 218 6.39 2.02 26.49
N LEU A 219 6.49 1.10 27.43
CA LEU A 219 6.19 1.37 28.83
C LEU A 219 7.38 2.14 29.40
N ALA A 220 7.09 3.22 30.12
CA ALA A 220 8.08 4.12 30.65
C ALA A 220 7.62 4.74 31.98
N GLU A 221 8.56 5.32 32.71
CA GLU A 221 8.28 6.09 33.92
C GLU A 221 8.46 7.59 33.63
N ALA A 222 7.47 8.40 33.99
CA ALA A 222 7.56 9.85 33.96
C ALA A 222 6.97 10.43 35.26
N GLN A 223 7.76 11.23 35.98
CA GLN A 223 7.34 11.88 37.23
C GLN A 223 6.78 10.88 38.28
N GLY A 224 7.38 9.68 38.38
CA GLY A 224 6.93 8.64 39.32
C GLY A 224 5.65 7.91 38.92
N GLN A 225 5.15 8.11 37.70
CA GLN A 225 3.98 7.41 37.16
C GLN A 225 4.37 6.55 35.96
N GLN A 226 3.69 5.41 35.79
CA GLN A 226 3.80 4.61 34.57
C GLN A 226 3.00 5.26 33.43
N VAL A 227 3.64 5.35 32.27
CA VAL A 227 3.11 5.97 31.06
C VAL A 227 3.47 5.15 29.84
N LEU A 228 2.70 5.30 28.77
CA LEU A 228 3.16 5.00 27.42
C LEU A 228 4.03 6.16 26.92
N ALA A 229 5.15 5.84 26.31
CA ALA A 229 6.07 6.80 25.72
C ALA A 229 6.56 6.35 24.34
N CYS A 230 7.05 7.31 23.56
CA CYS A 230 7.70 7.04 22.30
C CYS A 230 9.12 6.50 22.52
N GLY A 231 9.42 5.31 22.01
CA GLY A 231 10.73 4.68 22.07
C GLY A 231 11.82 5.42 21.29
N GLU A 232 11.45 6.28 20.33
CA GLU A 232 12.41 7.01 19.50
C GLU A 232 12.96 8.27 20.17
N CYS A 233 12.08 9.07 20.80
CA CYS A 233 12.45 10.35 21.38
C CYS A 233 12.27 10.43 22.89
N GLY A 234 11.63 9.44 23.50
CA GLY A 234 11.33 9.40 24.93
C GLY A 234 10.17 10.31 25.37
N THR A 235 9.44 10.92 24.44
CA THR A 235 8.25 11.73 24.79
C THR A 235 7.19 10.84 25.40
N ALA A 236 6.81 11.12 26.65
CA ALA A 236 5.63 10.54 27.28
C ALA A 236 4.37 10.91 26.48
N ILE A 237 3.38 10.02 26.43
CA ILE A 237 2.18 10.18 25.60
C ILE A 237 0.93 10.19 26.48
N CYS A 238 0.72 9.13 27.25
CA CYS A 238 -0.47 8.96 28.08
C CYS A 238 -0.19 8.00 29.24
N PRO A 239 -1.08 7.89 30.24
CA PRO A 239 -1.03 6.80 31.22
C PRO A 239 -1.00 5.42 30.55
N ASP A 240 -0.37 4.43 31.19
CA ASP A 240 -0.14 3.08 30.64
C ASP A 240 -1.41 2.29 30.29
N GLN A 241 -2.52 2.57 30.97
CA GLN A 241 -3.83 1.94 30.74
C GLN A 241 -4.77 2.77 29.84
N ALA A 242 -4.34 3.94 29.36
CA ALA A 242 -5.16 4.80 28.51
C ALA A 242 -5.05 4.41 27.04
N ASP A 243 -6.09 4.71 26.26
CA ASP A 243 -6.00 4.67 24.81
C ASP A 243 -5.14 5.84 24.31
N TYR A 244 -3.96 5.53 23.77
CA TYR A 244 -3.01 6.55 23.30
C TYR A 244 -3.52 7.31 22.08
N HIS A 245 -4.48 6.77 21.31
CA HIS A 245 -5.04 7.45 20.14
C HIS A 245 -5.73 8.78 20.51
N ASP A 246 -6.22 8.91 21.76
CA ASP A 246 -6.82 10.15 22.29
C ASP A 246 -5.79 11.24 22.61
N TYR A 247 -4.51 10.88 22.79
CA TYR A 247 -3.44 11.75 23.32
C TYR A 247 -2.41 12.18 22.29
N VAL A 248 -2.54 11.70 21.05
CA VAL A 248 -1.55 11.92 20.00
C VAL A 248 -2.13 12.73 18.84
N PRO A 249 -1.32 13.52 18.12
CA PRO A 249 -1.77 14.19 16.91
C PRO A 249 -2.16 13.17 15.85
N ALA A 250 -3.28 13.41 15.18
CA ALA A 250 -3.76 12.58 14.08
C ALA A 250 -4.05 13.40 12.81
N LYS A 251 -3.89 12.77 11.64
CA LYS A 251 -4.21 13.36 10.34
C LYS A 251 -4.81 12.34 9.39
N LEU A 252 -5.69 12.81 8.51
CA LEU A 252 -6.21 11.99 7.41
C LEU A 252 -5.27 12.01 6.21
N ARG A 253 -5.07 10.84 5.62
CA ARG A 253 -4.32 10.65 4.39
C ARG A 253 -5.17 9.87 3.37
N ALA A 254 -5.20 10.36 2.14
CA ALA A 254 -5.87 9.68 1.04
C ALA A 254 -5.08 8.42 0.62
N PRO A 255 -5.73 7.25 0.39
CA PRO A 255 -5.06 6.04 -0.08
C PRO A 255 -4.24 6.24 -1.36
N ALA A 256 -4.73 7.06 -2.30
CA ALA A 256 -4.05 7.38 -3.57
C ALA A 256 -2.65 7.99 -3.37
N SER A 257 -2.40 8.69 -2.26
CA SER A 257 -1.09 9.25 -1.93
C SER A 257 -0.03 8.20 -1.56
N LEU A 258 -0.41 6.92 -1.52
CA LEU A 258 0.48 5.77 -1.36
C LEU A 258 0.55 4.94 -2.65
N GLY A 259 -0.07 5.40 -3.74
CA GLY A 259 -0.22 4.61 -4.97
C GLY A 259 -1.32 3.55 -4.87
N HIS A 260 -2.11 3.55 -3.78
CA HIS A 260 -3.24 2.64 -3.66
C HIS A 260 -4.43 3.16 -4.46
N GLU A 261 -4.95 2.33 -5.37
CA GLU A 261 -6.15 2.65 -6.14
C GLU A 261 -7.31 1.83 -5.58
N THR A 262 -8.04 2.43 -4.63
CA THR A 262 -9.29 1.88 -4.10
C THR A 262 -10.44 2.19 -5.05
N VAL A 263 -11.39 1.26 -5.22
CA VAL A 263 -12.56 1.47 -6.10
C VAL A 263 -13.46 2.60 -5.59
N ARG A 264 -13.42 2.89 -4.29
CA ARG A 264 -14.17 3.98 -3.69
C ARG A 264 -13.25 4.85 -2.81
N ALA A 265 -12.63 5.87 -3.41
CA ALA A 265 -11.75 6.82 -2.75
C ALA A 265 -12.51 7.97 -2.05
N ASP A 266 -13.81 8.07 -2.29
CA ASP A 266 -14.74 9.10 -1.81
C ASP A 266 -15.19 8.90 -0.37
N TRP A 267 -15.04 7.70 0.19
CA TRP A 267 -15.53 7.36 1.53
C TRP A 267 -14.49 6.77 2.48
N LEU A 268 -13.23 6.60 2.02
CA LEU A 268 -12.18 5.95 2.82
C LEU A 268 -10.91 6.79 2.85
N ALA A 269 -10.42 7.05 4.06
CA ALA A 269 -9.11 7.61 4.36
C ALA A 269 -8.31 6.69 5.29
N TYR A 270 -7.02 6.98 5.42
CA TYR A 270 -6.18 6.45 6.49
C TYR A 270 -6.03 7.53 7.56
N ARG A 271 -6.34 7.20 8.81
CA ARG A 271 -6.05 8.04 9.97
C ARG A 271 -4.67 7.67 10.49
N GLU A 272 -3.74 8.59 10.37
CA GLU A 272 -2.36 8.45 10.80
C GLU A 272 -2.19 9.07 12.18
N TYR A 273 -1.59 8.33 13.12
CA TYR A 273 -1.33 8.79 14.49
C TYR A 273 0.17 8.98 14.72
N PHE A 274 0.57 10.14 15.20
CA PHE A 274 1.99 10.51 15.28
C PHE A 274 2.48 10.69 16.71
N CYS A 275 3.74 10.42 16.99
CA CYS A 275 4.34 10.89 18.24
C CYS A 275 4.38 12.43 18.26
N PRO A 276 3.89 13.10 19.32
CA PRO A 276 3.91 14.56 19.40
C PRO A 276 5.32 15.15 19.48
N GLY A 277 6.32 14.39 19.94
CA GLY A 277 7.69 14.85 20.08
C GLY A 277 8.50 14.81 18.78
N CYS A 278 8.44 13.70 18.03
CA CYS A 278 9.31 13.48 16.87
C CYS A 278 8.58 13.16 15.55
N GLY A 279 7.25 13.15 15.54
CA GLY A 279 6.45 12.86 14.35
C GLY A 279 6.64 11.45 13.78
N VAL A 280 7.16 10.49 14.57
CA VAL A 280 7.16 9.07 14.17
C VAL A 280 5.72 8.58 14.06
N LEU A 281 5.44 7.79 13.03
CA LEU A 281 4.11 7.20 12.83
C LEU A 281 3.94 6.04 13.82
N LEU A 282 3.00 6.19 14.76
CA LEU A 282 2.69 5.22 15.80
C LEU A 282 1.72 4.15 15.28
N ASP A 283 0.71 4.59 14.54
CA ASP A 283 -0.36 3.73 14.06
C ASP A 283 -1.08 4.30 12.83
N VAL A 284 -1.76 3.41 12.10
CA VAL A 284 -2.58 3.73 10.94
C VAL A 284 -3.89 2.95 11.01
N ALA A 285 -5.01 3.68 11.07
CA ALA A 285 -6.34 3.10 11.05
C ALA A 285 -7.09 3.41 9.74
N PHE A 286 -8.05 2.56 9.38
CA PHE A 286 -9.03 2.90 8.35
C PHE A 286 -10.05 3.87 8.93
N GLU A 287 -10.32 4.95 8.21
CA GLU A 287 -11.31 5.97 8.58
C GLU A 287 -12.35 6.09 7.46
N GLN A 288 -13.63 6.06 7.82
CA GLN A 288 -14.69 6.41 6.87
C GLN A 288 -14.86 7.93 6.82
N ILE A 289 -14.80 8.50 5.62
CA ILE A 289 -15.09 9.92 5.36
C ILE A 289 -16.50 9.99 4.73
N ASN A 290 -17.38 10.82 5.29
CA ASN A 290 -18.73 11.07 4.75
C ASN A 290 -18.81 12.51 4.25
#